data_AF-A0A0Z8P5U6-F1
#
_entry.id   AF-A0A0Z8P5U6-F1
#
_cell.length_a   1.000
_cell.length_b   1.000
_cell.length_c   1.000
_cell.angle_alpha   90.00
_cell.angle_beta   90.00
_cell.angle_gamma   90.00
#
_symmetry.space_group_name_H-M   'P 1'
#
loop_
_entity.id
_entity.type
_entity.pdbx_description
1 polymer ?
#
loop_
_entity_poly.entity_id
_entity_poly.type
_entity_poly.pdbx_seq_one_letter_code
_entity_poly.pdbx_strand_id
1 'polypeptide(L)' 'MWDKQIDSLEVSYATLMTAMEDGFEKGREEVQITSARNFLRSGFPADAIAENLNLPLERVLQLQSELNANS' A
#
# COMPACT_ATOMS: atom_id res chain seq x y z
N MET A 1 7.58 -21.00 -38.31
CA MET A 1 6.89 -19.76 -37.88
C MET A 1 6.16 -20.02 -36.55
N TRP A 2 6.87 -20.43 -35.50
CA TRP A 2 6.28 -20.76 -34.18
C TRP A 2 6.72 -19.80 -33.06
N ASP A 3 7.74 -18.97 -33.25
CA ASP A 3 8.26 -18.08 -32.19
C ASP A 3 7.30 -16.95 -31.79
N LYS A 4 6.59 -16.35 -32.75
CA LYS A 4 5.79 -15.14 -32.49
C LYS A 4 4.57 -15.36 -31.58
N GLN A 5 4.04 -16.58 -31.50
CA GLN A 5 2.87 -16.88 -30.67
C GLN A 5 3.25 -17.14 -29.21
N ILE A 6 4.40 -17.79 -28.97
CA ILE A 6 4.93 -17.99 -27.62
C ILE A 6 5.33 -16.64 -27.00
N ASP A 7 6.03 -15.79 -27.75
CA ASP A 7 6.40 -14.44 -27.30
C ASP A 7 5.18 -13.60 -26.87
N SER A 8 4.06 -13.69 -27.62
CA SER A 8 2.85 -12.94 -27.28
C SER A 8 2.16 -13.42 -25.99
N LEU A 9 2.28 -14.71 -25.68
CA LEU A 9 1.68 -15.32 -24.50
C LEU A 9 2.50 -15.01 -23.25
N GLU A 10 3.83 -15.06 -23.36
CA GLU A 10 4.75 -14.70 -22.26
C GLU A 10 4.65 -13.21 -21.91
N VAL A 11 4.56 -12.32 -22.90
CA VAL A 11 4.33 -10.88 -22.67
C VAL A 11 2.97 -10.63 -22.03
N SER A 12 1.93 -11.36 -22.45
CA SER A 12 0.59 -11.26 -21.84
C SER A 12 0.59 -11.74 -20.38
N TYR A 13 1.32 -12.81 -20.07
CA TYR A 13 1.42 -13.33 -18.71
C TYR A 13 2.21 -12.37 -17.81
N ALA A 14 3.37 -11.88 -18.27
CA ALA A 14 4.17 -10.89 -17.55
C ALA A 14 3.36 -9.63 -17.23
N THR A 15 2.58 -9.13 -18.19
CA THR A 15 1.72 -7.95 -18.00
C THR A 15 0.64 -8.18 -16.93
N LEU A 16 -0.01 -9.35 -16.95
CA LEU A 16 -1.03 -9.71 -15.96
C LEU A 16 -0.43 -9.89 -14.56
N MET A 17 0.77 -10.48 -14.47
CA MET A 17 1.49 -10.65 -13.22
C MET A 17 1.88 -9.30 -12.61
N THR A 18 2.42 -8.37 -13.40
CA THR A 18 2.72 -7.01 -12.94
C THR A 18 1.46 -6.27 -12.47
N ALA A 19 0.37 -6.34 -13.24
CA ALA A 19 -0.88 -5.71 -12.84
C ALA A 19 -1.47 -6.31 -11.55
N MET A 20 -1.26 -7.60 -11.32
CA MET A 20 -1.66 -8.29 -10.09
C MET A 20 -0.80 -7.85 -8.91
N GLU A 21 0.53 -7.82 -9.06
CA GLU A 21 1.48 -7.35 -8.05
C GLU A 21 1.21 -5.90 -7.65
N ASP A 22 1.01 -5.02 -8.64
CA ASP A 22 0.63 -3.62 -8.41
C ASP A 22 -0.70 -3.49 -7.64
N GLY A 23 -1.67 -4.36 -7.94
CA GLY A 23 -2.95 -4.42 -7.24
C GLY A 23 -2.81 -4.87 -5.79
N PHE A 24 -1.98 -5.88 -5.53
CA PHE A 24 -1.67 -6.35 -4.18
C PHE A 24 -0.93 -5.30 -3.36
N GLU A 25 0.05 -4.61 -3.95
CA GLU A 25 0.82 -3.59 -3.26
C GLU A 25 -0.07 -2.39 -2.89
N LYS A 26 -0.94 -1.93 -3.80
CA LYS A 26 -1.93 -0.88 -3.52
C LYS A 26 -2.92 -1.28 -2.43
N GLY A 27 -3.45 -2.50 -2.48
CA GLY A 27 -4.37 -2.99 -1.46
C GLY A 27 -3.71 -3.07 -0.08
N ARG A 28 -2.43 -3.43 -0.03
CA ARG A 28 -1.65 -3.46 1.21
C ARG A 28 -1.43 -2.06 1.77
N GLU A 29 -1.06 -1.11 0.92
CA GLU A 29 -0.87 0.29 1.33
C GLU A 29 -2.18 0.90 1.86
N GLU A 30 -3.30 0.68 1.17
CA GLU A 30 -4.62 1.16 1.62
C GLU A 30 -5.02 0.61 2.99
N VAL A 31 -4.76 -0.68 3.25
CA VAL A 31 -5.03 -1.32 4.55
C VAL A 31 -4.13 -0.73 5.64
N GLN A 32 -2.85 -0.51 5.35
CA GLN A 32 -1.91 0.10 6.30
C GLN A 32 -2.33 1.53 6.65
N ILE A 33 -2.67 2.36 5.67
CA ILE A 33 -3.10 3.75 5.89
C ILE A 33 -4.42 3.80 6.68
N THR A 34 -5.40 2.96 6.31
CA THR A 34 -6.69 2.89 7.01
C THR A 34 -6.50 2.44 8.47
N SER A 35 -5.65 1.44 8.69
CA SER A 35 -5.33 0.95 10.03
C SER A 35 -4.60 2.00 10.86
N ALA A 36 -3.62 2.69 10.29
CA ALA A 36 -2.89 3.77 10.95
C ALA A 36 -3.83 4.90 11.40
N ARG A 37 -4.76 5.31 10.54
CA ARG A 37 -5.77 6.33 10.88
C ARG A 37 -6.68 5.89 12.03
N ASN A 38 -7.08 4.61 12.05
CA ASN A 38 -7.91 4.07 13.12
C ASN A 38 -7.15 4.06 14.45
N PHE A 39 -5.89 3.62 14.46
CA PHE A 39 -5.06 3.65 15.67
C PHE A 39 -4.79 5.07 16.17
N LEU A 40 -4.51 6.02 15.27
CA LEU A 40 -4.35 7.43 15.63
C LEU A 40 -5.62 8.00 16.27
N ARG A 41 -6.81 7.68 15.75
CA ARG A 41 -8.10 8.06 16.34
C ARG A 41 -8.35 7.42 17.70
N SER A 42 -7.85 6.19 17.91
CA SER A 42 -7.92 5.50 19.19
C SER A 42 -6.88 5.99 20.21
N GLY A 43 -6.02 6.93 19.85
CA GLY A 43 -5.03 7.54 20.75
C GLY A 43 -3.72 6.76 20.90
N PHE A 44 -3.43 5.82 19.99
CA PHE A 44 -2.15 5.13 19.97
C PHE A 44 -1.01 6.08 19.55
N PRO A 45 0.20 5.88 20.09
CA PRO A 45 1.32 6.76 19.78
C PRO A 45 1.90 6.44 18.39
N ALA A 46 2.36 7.47 17.68
CA ALA A 46 2.71 7.40 16.26
C ALA A 46 3.94 6.51 15.96
N ASP A 47 4.87 6.43 16.91
CA ASP A 47 6.04 5.55 16.89
C ASP A 47 5.64 4.06 16.91
N ALA A 48 4.76 3.66 17.81
CA ALA A 48 4.26 2.29 17.87
C ALA A 48 3.49 1.92 16.61
N ILE A 49 2.70 2.85 16.05
CA ILE A 49 1.96 2.63 14.79
C ILE A 49 2.94 2.44 13.62
N ALA A 50 3.97 3.28 13.53
CA ALA A 50 4.99 3.21 12.48
C ALA A 50 5.71 1.85 12.50
N GLU A 51 6.11 1.39 13.68
CA GLU A 51 6.77 0.10 13.88
C GLU A 51 5.84 -1.07 13.51
N ASN A 52 4.61 -1.08 14.01
CA ASN A 52 3.68 -2.21 13.82
C ASN A 52 3.13 -2.33 12.40
N LEU A 53 2.93 -1.20 11.70
CA LEU A 53 2.40 -1.20 10.33
C LEU A 53 3.48 -1.15 9.27
N ASN A 54 4.76 -1.12 9.69
CA ASN A 54 5.92 -0.96 8.81
C ASN A 54 5.76 0.26 7.89
N LEU A 55 5.29 1.36 8.49
CA LEU A 55 5.09 2.65 7.83
C LEU A 55 6.17 3.64 8.28
N PRO A 56 6.61 4.56 7.42
CA PRO A 56 7.49 5.65 7.84
C PRO A 56 6.82 6.50 8.92
N LEU A 57 7.56 6.83 9.99
CA LEU A 57 7.04 7.68 11.08
C LEU A 57 6.51 9.02 10.56
N GLU A 58 7.21 9.62 9.60
CA GLU A 58 6.80 10.86 8.93
C GLU A 58 5.41 10.73 8.29
N ARG A 59 5.11 9.58 7.68
CA ARG A 59 3.80 9.32 7.08
C ARG A 59 2.70 9.23 8.14
N VAL A 60 2.99 8.60 9.27
CA VAL A 60 2.04 8.53 10.40
C VAL A 60 1.77 9.92 11.00
N LEU A 61 2.80 10.76 11.14
CA LEU A 61 2.66 12.14 11.62
C LEU A 61 1.87 13.03 10.63
N GLN A 62 2.05 12.84 9.33
CA GLN A 62 1.23 13.49 8.31
C GLN A 62 -0.24 13.08 8.46
N LEU A 63 -0.53 11.78 8.57
CA LEU A 63 -1.89 11.27 8.78
C LEU A 63 -2.53 11.83 10.05
N GLN A 64 -1.76 11.97 11.13
CA GLN A 64 -2.23 12.59 12.37
C GLN A 64 -2.59 14.07 12.15
N SER A 65 -1.76 14.80 11.41
CA SER A 65 -2.00 16.20 11.07
C SER A 65 -3.25 16.35 10.19
N GLU A 66 -3.42 15.47 9.19
CA GLU A 66 -4.62 15.40 8.34
C GLU A 66 -5.89 15.11 9.14
N LEU A 67 -5.81 14.25 10.16
CA LEU A 67 -6.93 13.94 11.05
C LEU A 67 -7.30 15.13 11.94
N ASN A 68 -6.30 15.83 12.49
CA ASN A 68 -6.52 17.02 13.33
C ASN A 68 -7.05 18.22 12.52
N ALA A 69 -6.63 18.36 11.26
CA ALA A 69 -7.08 19.44 10.37
C ALA A 69 -8.52 19.25 9.86
N ASN A 70 -9.01 18.00 9.84
CA ASN A 70 -10.38 17.65 9.44
C ASN A 70 -11.33 17.44 10.64
N SER A 71 -10.90 17.79 11.85
CA SER A 71 -11.70 17.67 13.08
C SER A 71 -12.50 18.91 13.41
#